data_AF-A0A6C0I8Q0-F1
#
_entry.id   AF-A0A6C0I8Q0-F1
#
_cell.length_a   1.000
_cell.length_b   1.000
_cell.length_c   1.000
_cell.angle_alpha   90.00
_cell.angle_beta   90.00
_cell.angle_gamma   90.00
#
_symmetry.space_group_name_H-M   'P 1'
#
loop_
_entity.id
_entity.type
_entity.pdbx_description
1 polymer ?
#
loop_
_entity_poly.entity_id
_entity_poly.type
_entity_poly.pdbx_seq_one_letter_code
_entity_poly.pdbx_strand_id
1 'polypeptide(L)'
;MNKKNGPPICPKSGIKIHETPNQNQGYTQGNTQSNQTQSQGKNISFHKTTLSELDLNIDNYTLDDLYNLFNISFLDESSLKTAKQIVLKMHPDKSQLDSKYFLFFSKAYKRVYSIYEFQNKSEKKNERDLKKDYFEDSNKTVLDTMFATKKELKDPNNFNSWFNEKFEKHKLEDDDTNKGYGDWLKTDEGIYGNNDNVTQSNMNEAFELQKKQIQALTVYNGINDTYAAFSGGGSLLGDQSSNFSGSSAGLGFTDLRQAHIETIIPITQDDYEKIPKYKNLNEYKTNRDRVDITPISKVEAERILHQNKNNLDQESAALAYKYAKEAEKAKAKQRSFWGDIKQLL
;
A
#
# COMPACT_ATOMS: atom_id res chain seq x y z
N MET A 1 -21.14 55.74 -32.40
CA MET A 1 -21.32 54.45 -33.10
C MET A 1 -20.12 53.56 -32.81
N ASN A 2 -20.35 52.46 -32.09
CA ASN A 2 -19.35 51.57 -31.51
C ASN A 2 -18.61 50.72 -32.56
N LYS A 3 -17.27 50.73 -32.53
CA LYS A 3 -16.45 49.65 -33.10
C LYS A 3 -16.07 48.69 -31.98
N LYS A 4 -16.57 47.45 -32.04
CA LYS A 4 -16.20 46.35 -31.14
C LYS A 4 -14.82 45.81 -31.53
N ASN A 5 -13.87 45.83 -30.60
CA ASN A 5 -12.60 45.11 -30.71
C ASN A 5 -12.81 43.66 -30.25
N GLY A 6 -12.52 42.69 -31.12
CA GLY A 6 -12.45 41.27 -30.77
C GLY A 6 -11.09 40.90 -30.14
N PRO A 7 -10.97 39.77 -29.44
CA PRO A 7 -9.76 39.39 -28.71
C PRO A 7 -8.63 38.93 -29.67
N PRO A 8 -7.35 39.14 -29.32
CA PRO A 8 -6.22 38.74 -30.17
C PRO A 8 -5.98 37.23 -30.12
N ILE A 9 -5.72 36.65 -31.29
CA ILE A 9 -5.42 35.23 -31.53
C ILE A 9 -3.95 34.96 -31.18
N CYS A 10 -3.69 33.98 -30.30
CA CYS A 10 -2.34 33.49 -30.00
C CYS A 10 -1.76 32.66 -31.17
N PRO A 11 -0.48 32.82 -31.57
CA PRO A 11 0.13 32.00 -32.60
C PRO A 11 0.48 30.59 -32.06
N LYS A 12 -0.01 29.55 -32.74
CA LYS A 12 0.38 28.15 -32.51
C LYS A 12 1.80 27.89 -33.05
N SER A 13 2.80 27.87 -32.18
CA SER A 13 4.12 27.32 -32.51
C SER A 13 4.11 25.80 -32.27
N GLY A 14 3.88 25.03 -33.34
CA GLY A 14 4.01 23.58 -33.33
C GLY A 14 5.46 23.16 -33.56
N ILE A 15 6.01 22.34 -32.66
CA ILE A 15 7.30 21.67 -32.87
C ILE A 15 7.07 20.52 -33.86
N LYS A 16 7.71 20.56 -35.02
CA LYS A 16 7.76 19.42 -35.95
C LYS A 16 8.81 18.43 -35.44
N ILE A 17 8.36 17.25 -35.02
CA ILE A 17 9.22 16.13 -34.66
C ILE A 17 9.55 15.39 -35.96
N HIS A 18 10.82 15.34 -36.35
CA HIS A 18 11.27 14.50 -37.46
C HIS A 18 11.48 13.07 -36.94
N GLU A 19 10.80 12.11 -37.56
CA GLU A 19 11.00 10.69 -37.30
C GLU A 19 12.42 10.27 -37.69
N THR A 20 13.17 9.72 -36.74
CA THR A 20 14.48 9.09 -37.00
C THR A 20 14.29 7.58 -37.02
N PRO A 21 14.79 6.85 -38.04
CA PRO A 21 14.54 5.42 -38.18
C PRO A 21 15.26 4.61 -37.09
N ASN A 22 14.48 3.73 -36.45
CA ASN A 22 14.90 2.84 -35.38
C ASN A 22 15.80 1.71 -35.93
N GLN A 23 17.10 1.71 -35.62
CA GLN A 23 17.95 0.54 -35.83
C GLN A 23 17.97 -0.30 -34.55
N ASN A 24 17.32 -1.47 -34.63
CA ASN A 24 17.44 -2.55 -33.67
C ASN A 24 18.90 -3.01 -33.58
N GLN A 25 19.55 -2.80 -32.44
CA GLN A 25 20.71 -3.59 -32.04
C GLN A 25 20.45 -4.19 -30.67
N GLY A 26 20.53 -5.52 -30.61
CA GLY A 26 20.34 -6.30 -29.39
C GLY A 26 21.47 -6.04 -28.40
N TYR A 27 21.11 -5.86 -27.13
CA TYR A 27 22.08 -5.63 -26.06
C TYR A 27 22.36 -6.90 -25.28
N THR A 28 23.64 -7.26 -25.27
CA THR A 28 24.28 -8.22 -24.35
C THR A 28 24.44 -7.62 -22.95
N GLN A 29 24.16 -8.42 -21.92
CA GLN A 29 24.26 -8.05 -20.52
C GLN A 29 25.70 -7.73 -20.09
N GLY A 30 25.90 -6.57 -19.45
CA GLY A 30 27.12 -6.20 -18.76
C GLY A 30 26.92 -6.23 -17.24
N ASN A 31 27.83 -6.88 -16.54
CA ASN A 31 27.90 -7.00 -15.07
C ASN A 31 28.03 -5.64 -14.38
N THR A 32 27.24 -5.41 -13.33
CA THR A 32 27.37 -4.25 -12.44
C THR A 32 27.72 -4.73 -11.02
N GLN A 33 28.89 -4.30 -10.54
CA GLN A 33 29.28 -4.40 -9.13
C GLN A 33 28.62 -3.26 -8.34
N SER A 34 27.90 -3.60 -7.28
CA SER A 34 27.25 -2.66 -6.38
C SER A 34 28.16 -2.30 -5.20
N ASN A 35 28.42 -1.00 -5.00
CA ASN A 35 28.90 -0.47 -3.72
C ASN A 35 27.69 -0.13 -2.84
N GLN A 36 27.67 -0.70 -1.63
CA GLN A 36 26.65 -0.46 -0.61
C GLN A 36 27.14 0.58 0.39
N THR A 37 26.28 1.55 0.71
CA THR A 37 26.44 2.46 1.85
C THR A 37 25.43 2.05 2.93
N GLN A 38 25.92 1.90 4.16
CA GLN A 38 25.23 1.31 5.30
C GLN A 38 24.33 2.33 6.02
N SER A 39 23.11 1.91 6.40
CA SER A 39 22.42 2.46 7.57
C SER A 39 21.81 1.33 8.39
N GLN A 40 21.92 1.47 9.71
CA GLN A 40 21.93 0.40 10.69
C GLN A 40 20.52 -0.15 11.00
N GLY A 41 20.29 -1.40 10.59
CA GLY A 41 19.40 -2.37 11.23
C GLY A 41 20.19 -3.66 11.38
N LYS A 42 20.00 -4.43 12.46
CA LYS A 42 20.81 -5.62 12.80
C LYS A 42 20.92 -6.58 11.59
N ASN A 43 22.06 -6.52 10.90
CA ASN A 43 22.42 -7.45 9.83
C ASN A 43 22.70 -8.81 10.44
N ILE A 44 21.79 -9.77 10.26
CA ILE A 44 22.09 -11.18 10.51
C ILE A 44 22.88 -11.68 9.30
N SER A 45 24.20 -11.73 9.43
CA SER A 45 25.12 -12.27 8.43
C SER A 45 25.03 -13.81 8.42
N PHE A 46 24.51 -14.39 7.35
CA PHE A 46 24.27 -15.84 7.23
C PHE A 46 25.50 -16.67 6.84
N HIS A 47 26.71 -16.11 6.86
CA HIS A 47 27.90 -16.92 6.59
C HIS A 47 28.38 -17.75 7.79
N LYS A 48 27.66 -17.75 8.93
CA LYS A 48 28.07 -18.54 10.11
C LYS A 48 26.98 -18.84 11.16
N THR A 49 25.72 -19.04 10.77
CA THR A 49 24.67 -19.39 11.75
C THR A 49 24.41 -20.90 11.71
N THR A 50 24.70 -21.57 12.81
CA THR A 50 24.37 -22.99 13.01
C THR A 50 22.86 -23.18 12.89
N LEU A 51 22.43 -24.20 12.14
CA LEU A 51 21.03 -24.59 11.90
C LEU A 51 20.16 -24.68 13.18
N SER A 52 20.79 -24.77 14.35
CA SER A 52 20.18 -24.79 15.68
C SER A 52 19.65 -23.44 16.19
N GLU A 53 20.03 -22.30 15.58
CA GLU A 53 19.57 -20.95 15.99
C GLU A 53 18.45 -20.39 15.11
N LEU A 54 17.98 -21.16 14.11
CA LEU A 54 16.91 -20.71 13.24
C LEU A 54 15.57 -20.72 13.99
N ASP A 55 14.89 -19.57 14.04
CA ASP A 55 13.53 -19.51 14.57
C ASP A 55 12.61 -20.35 13.68
N LEU A 56 12.01 -21.39 14.28
CA LEU A 56 11.10 -22.30 13.60
C LEU A 56 9.68 -21.73 13.45
N ASN A 57 9.44 -20.53 13.99
CA ASN A 57 8.16 -19.86 13.88
C ASN A 57 8.11 -18.94 12.64
N ILE A 58 7.35 -19.37 11.63
CA ILE A 58 7.18 -18.64 10.37
C ILE A 58 6.50 -17.27 10.54
N ASP A 59 5.77 -17.04 11.62
CA ASP A 59 5.00 -15.81 11.82
C ASP A 59 5.86 -14.61 12.24
N ASN A 60 7.08 -14.87 12.68
CA ASN A 60 8.08 -13.86 13.04
C ASN A 60 8.90 -13.37 11.84
N TYR A 61 8.78 -14.02 10.68
CA TYR A 61 9.56 -13.68 9.49
C TYR A 61 8.88 -12.56 8.70
N THR A 62 9.68 -11.57 8.31
CA THR A 62 9.26 -10.54 7.35
C THR A 62 9.38 -11.06 5.91
N LEU A 63 8.86 -10.31 4.94
CA LEU A 63 9.00 -10.66 3.52
C LEU A 63 10.48 -10.78 3.13
N ASP A 64 11.31 -9.84 3.58
CA ASP A 64 12.75 -9.82 3.31
C ASP A 64 13.44 -11.04 3.92
N ASP A 65 13.04 -11.47 5.12
CA ASP A 65 13.59 -12.68 5.75
C ASP A 65 13.24 -13.94 4.95
N LEU A 66 12.04 -14.00 4.35
CA LEU A 66 11.66 -15.11 3.47
C LEU A 66 12.45 -15.11 2.16
N TYR A 67 12.73 -13.94 1.60
CA TYR A 67 13.56 -13.80 0.41
C TYR A 67 15.00 -14.20 0.69
N ASN A 68 15.54 -13.77 1.84
CA ASN A 68 16.87 -14.17 2.31
C ASN A 68 16.94 -15.69 2.60
N LEU A 69 15.89 -16.28 3.17
CA LEU A 69 15.84 -17.71 3.49
C LEU A 69 15.98 -18.61 2.25
N PHE A 70 15.43 -18.19 1.12
CA PHE A 70 15.50 -18.91 -0.16
C PHE A 70 16.51 -18.32 -1.14
N ASN A 71 17.23 -17.26 -0.75
CA ASN A 71 18.16 -16.51 -1.59
C ASN A 71 17.51 -16.04 -2.91
N ILE A 72 16.33 -15.42 -2.80
CA ILE A 72 15.53 -14.91 -3.92
C ILE A 72 15.71 -13.40 -4.02
N SER A 73 16.13 -12.90 -5.19
CA SER A 73 16.21 -11.45 -5.46
C SER A 73 14.96 -10.91 -6.15
N PHE A 74 14.31 -11.74 -6.98
CA PHE A 74 13.07 -11.38 -7.69
C PHE A 74 12.16 -12.62 -7.75
N LEU A 75 10.86 -12.42 -7.54
CA LEU A 75 9.89 -13.49 -7.47
C LEU A 75 9.44 -13.93 -8.86
N ASP A 76 10.23 -14.79 -9.48
CA ASP A 76 9.95 -15.39 -10.80
C ASP A 76 9.71 -16.91 -10.72
N GLU A 77 9.14 -17.52 -11.75
CA GLU A 77 8.90 -18.97 -11.81
C GLU A 77 10.19 -19.79 -11.58
N SER A 78 11.33 -19.29 -12.08
CA SER A 78 12.65 -19.88 -11.83
C SER A 78 13.00 -19.89 -10.35
N SER A 79 12.78 -18.76 -9.66
CA SER A 79 13.07 -18.61 -8.22
C SER A 79 12.21 -19.56 -7.36
N LEU A 80 10.96 -19.81 -7.78
CA LEU A 80 10.06 -20.73 -7.11
C LEU A 80 10.51 -22.19 -7.27
N LYS A 81 11.06 -22.56 -8.44
CA LYS A 81 11.64 -23.90 -8.68
C LYS A 81 12.86 -24.14 -7.79
N THR A 82 13.75 -23.15 -7.64
CA THR A 82 14.90 -23.24 -6.72
C THR A 82 14.45 -23.35 -5.28
N ALA A 83 13.48 -22.53 -4.84
CA ALA A 83 12.92 -22.62 -3.48
C ALA A 83 12.33 -24.01 -3.18
N LYS A 84 11.58 -24.58 -4.15
CA LYS A 84 11.05 -25.94 -4.05
C LYS A 84 12.16 -26.98 -3.94
N GLN A 85 13.25 -26.82 -4.68
CA GLN A 85 14.40 -27.72 -4.61
C GLN A 85 15.09 -27.67 -3.24
N ILE A 86 15.20 -26.49 -2.63
CA ILE A 86 15.72 -26.33 -1.25
C ILE A 86 14.85 -27.09 -0.27
N VAL A 87 13.52 -26.91 -0.31
CA VAL A 87 12.58 -27.63 0.58
C VAL A 87 12.71 -29.15 0.45
N LEU A 88 12.86 -29.66 -0.77
CA LEU A 88 13.05 -31.09 -1.02
C LEU A 88 14.37 -31.62 -0.47
N LYS A 89 15.44 -30.80 -0.47
CA LYS A 89 16.72 -31.17 0.14
C LYS A 89 16.64 -31.19 1.67
N MET A 90 15.77 -30.39 2.27
CA MET A 90 15.56 -30.34 3.72
C MET A 90 14.67 -31.47 4.26
N HIS A 91 14.18 -32.37 3.40
CA HIS A 91 13.41 -33.53 3.83
C HIS A 91 14.23 -34.42 4.79
N PRO A 92 13.66 -34.92 5.90
CA PRO A 92 14.39 -35.69 6.92
C PRO A 92 15.16 -36.90 6.35
N ASP A 93 14.62 -37.52 5.31
CA ASP A 93 15.25 -38.64 4.59
C ASP A 93 16.56 -38.27 3.88
N LYS A 94 16.71 -37.00 3.45
CA LYS A 94 17.88 -36.52 2.68
C LYS A 94 18.86 -35.71 3.50
N SER A 95 18.34 -34.90 4.43
CA SER A 95 19.16 -34.01 5.26
C SER A 95 19.54 -34.63 6.61
N GLN A 96 18.87 -35.73 7.02
CA GLN A 96 18.98 -36.32 8.36
C GLN A 96 18.64 -35.32 9.50
N LEU A 97 17.93 -34.24 9.16
CA LEU A 97 17.49 -33.21 10.11
C LEU A 97 16.12 -33.56 10.69
N ASP A 98 15.80 -32.98 11.85
CA ASP A 98 14.47 -33.12 12.47
C ASP A 98 13.37 -32.65 11.48
N SER A 99 12.27 -33.40 11.45
CA SER A 99 11.06 -33.09 10.67
C SER A 99 10.55 -31.66 10.88
N LYS A 100 10.83 -31.05 12.05
CA LYS A 100 10.52 -29.64 12.34
C LYS A 100 11.09 -28.67 11.31
N TYR A 101 12.32 -28.89 10.84
CA TYR A 101 12.95 -28.03 9.83
C TYR A 101 12.22 -28.16 8.49
N PHE A 102 11.93 -29.38 8.05
CA PHE A 102 11.16 -29.59 6.82
C PHE A 102 9.77 -28.93 6.88
N LEU A 103 9.09 -29.05 8.02
CA LEU A 103 7.78 -28.42 8.22
C LEU A 103 7.88 -26.89 8.14
N PHE A 104 8.93 -26.30 8.72
CA PHE A 104 9.22 -24.87 8.62
C PHE A 104 9.46 -24.44 7.17
N PHE A 105 10.39 -25.07 6.45
CA PHE A 105 10.68 -24.74 5.05
C PHE A 105 9.46 -24.95 4.13
N SER A 106 8.65 -25.98 4.36
CA SER A 106 7.39 -26.23 3.65
C SER A 106 6.38 -25.11 3.88
N LYS A 107 6.23 -24.64 5.13
CA LYS A 107 5.38 -23.49 5.45
C LYS A 107 5.90 -22.21 4.80
N ALA A 108 7.21 -21.95 4.88
CA ALA A 108 7.85 -20.80 4.26
C ALA A 108 7.66 -20.79 2.73
N TYR A 109 7.85 -21.93 2.07
CA TYR A 109 7.62 -22.06 0.64
C TYR A 109 6.16 -21.81 0.26
N LYS A 110 5.19 -22.35 1.04
CA LYS A 110 3.76 -22.08 0.78
C LYS A 110 3.43 -20.59 0.87
N ARG A 111 4.08 -19.85 1.77
CA ARG A 111 3.91 -18.40 1.93
C ARG A 111 4.52 -17.62 0.76
N VAL A 112 5.71 -18.00 0.32
CA VAL A 112 6.32 -17.41 -0.89
C VAL A 112 5.48 -17.72 -2.14
N TYR A 113 4.94 -18.94 -2.24
CA TYR A 113 4.06 -19.34 -3.33
C TYR A 113 2.75 -18.56 -3.33
N SER A 114 2.15 -18.30 -2.16
CA SER A 114 0.91 -17.53 -2.08
C SER A 114 1.10 -16.06 -2.48
N ILE A 115 2.27 -15.48 -2.19
CA ILE A 115 2.66 -14.14 -2.70
C ILE A 115 2.74 -14.16 -4.22
N TYR A 116 3.44 -15.15 -4.80
CA TYR A 116 3.56 -15.29 -6.26
C TYR A 116 2.20 -15.51 -6.93
N GLU A 117 1.35 -16.35 -6.34
CA GLU A 117 -0.01 -16.56 -6.82
C GLU A 117 -0.82 -15.27 -6.74
N PHE A 118 -0.69 -14.50 -5.65
CA PHE A 118 -1.40 -13.22 -5.50
C PHE A 118 -0.99 -12.20 -6.56
N GLN A 119 0.30 -12.08 -6.86
CA GLN A 119 0.80 -11.19 -7.91
C GLN A 119 0.30 -11.60 -9.31
N ASN A 120 0.22 -12.91 -9.57
CA ASN A 120 -0.16 -13.45 -10.89
C ASN A 120 -1.63 -13.89 -10.98
N LYS A 121 -2.46 -13.53 -9.99
CA LYS A 121 -3.84 -14.04 -9.85
C LYS A 121 -4.78 -13.62 -10.97
N SER A 122 -4.42 -12.58 -11.73
CA SER A 122 -5.19 -12.10 -12.89
C SER A 122 -5.13 -13.06 -14.08
N GLU A 123 -4.15 -13.97 -14.15
CA GLU A 123 -3.91 -14.74 -15.38
C GLU A 123 -4.75 -16.03 -15.50
N LYS A 124 -5.32 -16.59 -14.41
CA LYS A 124 -5.74 -18.02 -14.42
C LYS A 124 -7.00 -18.43 -13.65
N LYS A 125 -7.85 -17.53 -13.14
CA LYS A 125 -9.09 -17.96 -12.43
C LYS A 125 -10.33 -17.87 -13.33
N ASN A 126 -11.01 -19.01 -13.53
CA ASN A 126 -12.34 -19.05 -14.13
C ASN A 126 -13.41 -18.74 -13.06
N GLU A 127 -14.59 -18.25 -13.45
CA GLU A 127 -15.71 -17.91 -12.52
C GLU A 127 -16.07 -19.04 -11.54
N ARG A 128 -15.89 -20.30 -11.96
CA ARG A 128 -16.17 -21.49 -11.12
C ARG A 128 -15.21 -21.62 -9.94
N ASP A 129 -13.95 -21.22 -10.11
CA ASP A 129 -12.94 -21.26 -9.05
C ASP A 129 -13.18 -20.16 -8.00
N LEU A 130 -13.66 -18.99 -8.46
CA LEU A 130 -14.07 -17.90 -7.56
C LEU A 130 -15.27 -18.31 -6.70
N LYS A 131 -16.28 -18.97 -7.28
CA LYS A 131 -17.49 -19.36 -6.54
C LYS A 131 -17.20 -20.37 -5.42
N LYS A 132 -16.23 -21.25 -5.63
CA LYS A 132 -15.82 -22.28 -4.64
C LYS A 132 -15.10 -21.68 -3.42
N ASP A 133 -14.39 -20.56 -3.59
CA ASP A 133 -13.68 -19.89 -2.50
C ASP A 133 -14.64 -19.21 -1.49
N TYR A 134 -15.87 -18.86 -1.91
CA TYR A 134 -16.85 -18.14 -1.06
C TYR A 134 -18.06 -18.99 -0.63
N PHE A 135 -18.44 -20.03 -1.39
CA PHE A 135 -19.60 -20.88 -1.10
C PHE A 135 -19.21 -22.35 -0.93
N GLU A 136 -19.12 -22.78 0.33
CA GLU A 136 -19.06 -24.20 0.70
C GLU A 136 -20.47 -24.69 1.04
N ASP A 137 -21.07 -25.50 0.16
CA ASP A 137 -22.42 -26.08 0.38
C ASP A 137 -22.51 -26.89 1.69
N SER A 138 -21.39 -27.42 2.18
CA SER A 138 -21.31 -28.14 3.45
C SER A 138 -21.64 -27.27 4.67
N ASN A 139 -21.45 -25.95 4.58
CA ASN A 139 -21.72 -25.04 5.69
C ASN A 139 -23.22 -24.78 5.85
N LYS A 140 -23.99 -24.87 4.76
CA LYS A 140 -25.44 -24.77 4.79
C LYS A 140 -26.08 -25.90 5.59
N THR A 141 -25.65 -27.14 5.36
CA THR A 141 -26.18 -28.30 6.08
C THR A 141 -25.87 -28.24 7.58
N VAL A 142 -24.71 -27.70 7.96
CA VAL A 142 -24.32 -27.50 9.37
C VAL A 142 -25.23 -26.47 10.05
N LEU A 143 -25.57 -25.38 9.37
CA LEU A 143 -26.50 -24.38 9.89
C LEU A 143 -27.93 -24.93 10.00
N ASP A 144 -28.40 -25.65 8.99
CA ASP A 144 -29.72 -26.28 9.00
C ASP A 144 -29.87 -27.25 10.19
N THR A 145 -28.84 -28.05 10.48
CA THR A 145 -28.80 -28.91 11.67
C THR A 145 -28.76 -28.09 12.98
N MET A 146 -28.06 -26.96 13.00
CA MET A 146 -27.92 -26.13 14.20
C MET A 146 -29.26 -25.50 14.60
N PHE A 147 -29.98 -24.92 13.64
CA PHE A 147 -31.30 -24.34 13.88
C PHE A 147 -32.38 -25.40 14.13
N ALA A 148 -32.16 -26.65 13.69
CA ALA A 148 -33.04 -27.77 14.04
C ALA A 148 -32.84 -28.21 15.50
N THR A 149 -31.60 -28.33 15.96
CA THR A 149 -31.25 -28.74 17.33
C THR A 149 -31.54 -27.65 18.37
N LYS A 150 -31.25 -26.38 18.04
CA LYS A 150 -31.43 -25.22 18.92
C LYS A 150 -32.57 -24.33 18.45
N LYS A 151 -33.81 -24.77 18.66
CA LYS A 151 -35.03 -24.00 18.29
C LYS A 151 -35.11 -22.62 18.96
N GLU A 152 -34.46 -22.46 20.11
CA GLU A 152 -34.36 -21.19 20.85
C GLU A 152 -33.62 -20.10 20.06
N LEU A 153 -32.69 -20.48 19.17
CA LEU A 153 -31.96 -19.56 18.29
C LEU A 153 -32.77 -19.15 17.05
N LYS A 154 -34.01 -19.64 16.90
CA LYS A 154 -34.95 -19.10 15.90
C LYS A 154 -35.64 -17.83 16.39
N ASP A 155 -35.62 -17.56 17.69
CA ASP A 155 -36.12 -16.30 18.23
C ASP A 155 -35.11 -15.17 17.96
N PRO A 156 -35.55 -14.01 17.42
CA PRO A 156 -34.64 -12.92 17.05
C PRO A 156 -33.77 -12.40 18.19
N ASN A 157 -34.28 -12.34 19.42
CA ASN A 157 -33.53 -11.79 20.56
C ASN A 157 -32.39 -12.72 20.98
N ASN A 158 -32.68 -14.02 21.07
CA ASN A 158 -31.68 -15.04 21.39
C ASN A 158 -30.65 -15.20 20.27
N PHE A 159 -31.08 -15.11 19.00
CA PHE A 159 -30.17 -15.12 17.86
C PHE A 159 -29.21 -13.93 17.91
N ASN A 160 -29.71 -12.72 18.13
CA ASN A 160 -28.87 -11.52 18.18
C ASN A 160 -27.84 -11.60 19.31
N SER A 161 -28.25 -12.05 20.50
CA SER A 161 -27.29 -12.21 21.62
C SER A 161 -26.23 -13.25 21.31
N TRP A 162 -26.63 -14.41 20.76
CA TRP A 162 -25.68 -15.46 20.37
C TRP A 162 -24.76 -15.00 19.24
N PHE A 163 -25.31 -14.31 18.23
CA PHE A 163 -24.56 -13.80 17.10
C PHE A 163 -23.52 -12.79 17.56
N ASN A 164 -23.91 -11.83 18.40
CA ASN A 164 -22.98 -10.85 18.95
C ASN A 164 -21.86 -11.54 19.75
N GLU A 165 -22.19 -12.50 20.62
CA GLU A 165 -21.18 -13.25 21.38
C GLU A 165 -20.20 -14.00 20.47
N LYS A 166 -20.71 -14.71 19.45
CA LYS A 166 -19.86 -15.44 18.49
C LYS A 166 -19.08 -14.51 17.57
N PHE A 167 -19.67 -13.39 17.18
CA PHE A 167 -19.02 -12.36 16.39
C PHE A 167 -17.85 -11.76 17.17
N GLU A 168 -18.06 -11.26 18.39
CA GLU A 168 -17.00 -10.69 19.23
C GLU A 168 -15.88 -11.71 19.51
N LYS A 169 -16.20 -12.99 19.70
CA LYS A 169 -15.19 -14.05 19.90
C LYS A 169 -14.31 -14.29 18.66
N HIS A 170 -14.90 -14.25 17.45
CA HIS A 170 -14.23 -14.63 16.21
C HIS A 170 -13.86 -13.46 15.30
N LYS A 171 -14.22 -12.23 15.68
CA LYS A 171 -13.82 -10.99 15.01
C LYS A 171 -12.30 -10.95 14.87
N LEU A 172 -11.86 -10.48 13.70
CA LEU A 172 -10.46 -10.16 13.46
C LEU A 172 -10.19 -8.80 14.10
N GLU A 173 -9.60 -8.83 15.28
CA GLU A 173 -8.91 -7.66 15.82
C GLU A 173 -7.65 -7.47 14.98
N ASP A 174 -7.74 -6.53 14.04
CA ASP A 174 -6.58 -6.00 13.33
C ASP A 174 -6.38 -4.56 13.80
N ASP A 175 -5.12 -4.13 13.85
CA ASP A 175 -4.78 -2.75 14.19
C ASP A 175 -5.48 -1.78 13.22
N ASP A 176 -5.79 -2.24 12.00
CA ASP A 176 -6.47 -1.46 10.97
C ASP A 176 -7.99 -1.41 11.16
N THR A 177 -8.61 -2.45 11.72
CA THR A 177 -10.07 -2.51 11.95
C THR A 177 -10.51 -1.50 13.02
N ASN A 178 -9.63 -1.17 13.96
CA ASN A 178 -9.89 -0.24 15.06
C ASN A 178 -9.40 1.20 14.78
N LYS A 179 -8.67 1.45 13.67
CA LYS A 179 -8.19 2.79 13.26
C LYS A 179 -9.27 3.59 12.50
N GLY A 180 -10.44 3.73 13.11
CA GLY A 180 -11.45 4.68 12.63
C GLY A 180 -11.22 6.08 13.17
N TYR A 181 -11.94 7.06 12.62
CA TYR A 181 -12.03 8.40 13.19
C TYR A 181 -12.90 8.48 14.45
N GLY A 182 -13.40 7.35 14.97
CA GLY A 182 -14.36 7.32 16.07
C GLY A 182 -13.85 7.95 17.36
N ASP A 183 -12.57 7.77 17.69
CA ASP A 183 -11.99 8.37 18.89
C ASP A 183 -11.62 9.84 18.67
N TRP A 184 -11.06 10.18 17.49
CA TRP A 184 -10.82 11.57 17.10
C TRP A 184 -12.11 12.40 17.09
N LEU A 185 -13.23 11.86 16.59
CA LEU A 185 -14.55 12.53 16.59
C LEU A 185 -15.11 12.80 17.99
N LYS A 186 -14.66 12.06 19.02
CA LYS A 186 -15.08 12.29 20.41
C LYS A 186 -14.20 13.31 21.12
N THR A 187 -13.06 13.68 20.52
CA THR A 187 -12.14 14.67 21.06
C THR A 187 -12.41 16.03 20.46
N ASP A 188 -12.02 17.08 21.18
CA ASP A 188 -12.00 18.45 20.64
C ASP A 188 -10.74 18.72 19.78
N GLU A 189 -10.01 17.67 19.37
CA GLU A 189 -8.83 17.81 18.52
C GLU A 189 -9.20 18.30 17.12
N GLY A 190 -8.70 19.48 16.75
CA GLY A 190 -9.07 20.15 15.50
C GLY A 190 -10.27 21.10 15.63
N ILE A 191 -10.95 21.12 16.78
CA ILE A 191 -11.86 22.20 17.14
C ILE A 191 -11.01 23.35 17.66
N TYR A 192 -11.05 24.48 16.94
CA TYR A 192 -10.32 25.68 17.34
C TYR A 192 -10.74 26.08 18.76
N GLY A 193 -9.81 26.00 19.70
CA GLY A 193 -10.06 26.45 21.07
C GLY A 193 -10.39 27.95 21.04
N ASN A 194 -11.63 28.30 21.41
CA ASN A 194 -12.12 29.67 21.58
C ASN A 194 -11.44 30.42 22.76
N ASN A 195 -10.15 30.19 23.02
CA ASN A 195 -9.48 30.67 24.23
C ASN A 195 -8.88 32.07 24.09
N ASP A 196 -8.83 32.63 22.89
CA ASP A 196 -8.45 34.03 22.70
C ASP A 196 -9.65 34.81 22.16
N ASN A 197 -10.02 35.90 22.83
CA ASN A 197 -10.91 36.91 22.27
C ASN A 197 -10.18 37.55 21.08
N VAL A 198 -10.17 36.89 19.91
CA VAL A 198 -9.53 37.39 18.70
C VAL A 198 -10.30 38.63 18.26
N THR A 199 -9.70 39.80 18.48
CA THR A 199 -10.22 41.07 17.97
C THR A 199 -9.85 41.23 16.50
N GLN A 200 -10.57 42.09 15.78
CA GLN A 200 -10.29 42.38 14.36
C GLN A 200 -8.84 42.83 14.10
N SER A 201 -8.18 43.43 15.10
CA SER A 201 -6.77 43.86 15.02
C SER A 201 -5.78 42.70 15.05
N ASN A 202 -6.08 41.63 15.81
CA ASN A 202 -5.17 40.50 16.03
C ASN A 202 -5.51 39.29 15.15
N MET A 203 -6.60 39.38 14.38
CA MET A 203 -7.10 38.34 13.49
C MET A 203 -6.05 37.89 12.47
N ASN A 204 -5.25 38.80 11.92
CA ASN A 204 -4.24 38.46 10.91
C ASN A 204 -3.09 37.61 11.50
N GLU A 205 -2.65 37.92 12.72
CA GLU A 205 -1.62 37.16 13.41
C GLU A 205 -2.14 35.76 13.80
N ALA A 206 -3.38 35.68 14.28
CA ALA A 206 -4.04 34.41 14.56
C ALA A 206 -4.15 33.52 13.31
N PHE A 207 -4.51 34.09 12.15
CA PHE A 207 -4.53 33.34 10.89
C PHE A 207 -3.14 32.89 10.44
N GLU A 208 -2.10 33.71 10.57
CA GLU A 208 -0.73 33.31 10.21
C GLU A 208 -0.21 32.16 11.10
N LEU A 209 -0.52 32.17 12.40
CA LEU A 209 -0.19 31.05 13.29
C LEU A 209 -0.91 29.77 12.88
N GLN A 210 -2.20 29.85 12.53
CA GLN A 210 -2.96 28.70 12.06
C GLN A 210 -2.42 28.14 10.74
N LYS A 211 -2.08 29.02 9.78
CA LYS A 211 -1.49 28.61 8.50
C LYS A 211 -0.18 27.85 8.72
N LYS A 212 0.66 28.31 9.66
CA LYS A 212 1.90 27.62 10.05
C LYS A 212 1.63 26.25 10.66
N GLN A 213 0.61 26.13 11.52
CA GLN A 213 0.22 24.85 12.11
C GLN A 213 -0.26 23.85 11.05
N ILE A 214 -1.15 24.26 10.15
CA ILE A 214 -1.67 23.37 9.09
C ILE A 214 -0.59 23.05 8.06
N GLN A 215 0.30 24.00 7.75
CA GLN A 215 1.46 23.75 6.88
C GLN A 215 2.38 22.66 7.44
N ALA A 216 2.60 22.65 8.76
CA ALA A 216 3.41 21.61 9.40
C ALA A 216 2.73 20.22 9.36
N LEU A 217 1.41 20.16 9.23
CA LEU A 217 0.63 18.93 9.13
C LEU A 217 0.47 18.43 7.68
N THR A 218 0.49 19.33 6.70
CA THR A 218 0.28 19.00 5.29
C THR A 218 1.53 18.34 4.70
N VAL A 219 1.47 17.04 4.45
CA VAL A 219 2.59 16.29 3.84
C VAL A 219 2.56 16.45 2.32
N TYR A 220 3.69 16.88 1.74
CA TYR A 220 3.86 16.91 0.29
C TYR A 220 4.27 15.53 -0.23
N ASN A 221 3.35 14.85 -0.91
CA ASN A 221 3.57 13.48 -1.42
C ASN A 221 4.20 13.43 -2.83
N GLY A 222 4.71 14.56 -3.34
CA GLY A 222 5.33 14.59 -4.67
C GLY A 222 4.35 14.50 -5.83
N ILE A 223 4.89 14.18 -7.01
CA ILE A 223 4.11 13.97 -8.24
C ILE A 223 3.69 12.51 -8.27
N ASN A 224 2.39 12.24 -8.20
CA ASN A 224 1.84 10.90 -8.38
C ASN A 224 1.43 10.67 -9.83
N ASP A 225 1.73 9.48 -10.36
CA ASP A 225 1.32 9.07 -11.70
C ASP A 225 -0.20 9.00 -11.80
N THR A 226 -0.77 9.91 -12.59
CA THR A 226 -2.23 10.07 -12.76
C THR A 226 -2.89 8.81 -13.36
N TYR A 227 -2.12 7.99 -14.08
CA TYR A 227 -2.62 6.77 -14.73
C TYR A 227 -2.92 5.63 -13.74
N ALA A 228 -2.21 5.56 -12.60
CA ALA A 228 -2.51 4.57 -11.56
C ALA A 228 -3.90 4.79 -10.94
N ALA A 229 -4.34 6.06 -10.86
CA ALA A 229 -5.63 6.43 -10.30
C ALA A 229 -6.83 6.11 -11.21
N PHE A 230 -6.67 6.08 -12.53
CA PHE A 230 -7.79 5.95 -13.48
C PHE A 230 -8.28 4.50 -13.66
N SER A 231 -7.46 3.49 -13.31
CA SER A 231 -7.78 2.07 -13.46
C SER A 231 -8.36 1.42 -12.18
N GLY A 232 -8.76 2.20 -11.18
CA GLY A 232 -9.27 1.68 -9.90
C GLY A 232 -8.22 1.53 -8.80
N GLY A 233 -7.05 2.14 -8.96
CA GLY A 233 -6.00 2.22 -7.94
C GLY A 233 -6.05 3.56 -7.20
N GLY A 234 -6.96 3.69 -6.23
CA GLY A 234 -6.66 4.53 -5.07
C GLY A 234 -5.39 4.01 -4.37
N SER A 235 -4.86 4.77 -3.40
CA SER A 235 -3.75 4.37 -2.52
C SER A 235 -3.72 2.85 -2.37
N LEU A 236 -2.67 2.20 -2.90
CA LEU A 236 -2.56 0.76 -3.05
C LEU A 236 -3.09 0.11 -1.77
N LEU A 237 -4.27 -0.53 -1.88
CA LEU A 237 -5.09 -0.96 -0.75
C LEU A 237 -4.18 -1.66 0.28
N GLY A 238 -3.80 -1.00 1.37
CA GLY A 238 -2.87 -1.56 2.34
C GLY A 238 -1.72 -0.64 2.76
N ASP A 239 -1.39 0.40 1.99
CA ASP A 239 -0.69 1.53 2.59
C ASP A 239 -1.61 2.18 3.61
N GLN A 240 -1.06 2.47 4.78
CA GLN A 240 -1.75 3.11 5.90
C GLN A 240 -2.00 4.59 5.55
N SER A 241 -2.66 4.86 4.43
CA SER A 241 -3.03 6.21 4.07
C SER A 241 -4.08 6.65 5.09
N SER A 242 -3.64 7.44 6.06
CA SER A 242 -4.45 8.15 7.06
C SER A 242 -5.36 9.21 6.44
N ASN A 243 -5.51 9.18 5.12
CA ASN A 243 -6.29 10.08 4.30
C ASN A 243 -7.06 9.24 3.30
N PHE A 244 -8.39 9.23 3.45
CA PHE A 244 -9.33 8.54 2.56
C PHE A 244 -9.94 9.47 1.51
N SER A 245 -9.31 10.60 1.19
CA SER A 245 -9.73 11.48 0.09
C SER A 245 -9.50 10.80 -1.25
N GLY A 246 -10.40 11.05 -2.21
CA GLY A 246 -10.30 10.48 -3.54
C GLY A 246 -11.29 11.07 -4.53
N SER A 247 -11.36 10.46 -5.70
CA SER A 247 -12.37 10.78 -6.70
C SER A 247 -12.95 9.47 -7.23
N SER A 248 -14.28 9.36 -7.24
CA SER A 248 -14.98 8.25 -7.88
C SER A 248 -16.03 8.81 -8.84
N ALA A 249 -16.06 8.28 -10.06
CA ALA A 249 -17.04 8.64 -11.10
C ALA A 249 -17.20 10.17 -11.34
N GLY A 250 -16.12 10.95 -11.22
CA GLY A 250 -16.12 12.40 -11.42
C GLY A 250 -16.58 13.22 -10.20
N LEU A 251 -16.93 12.57 -9.09
CA LEU A 251 -17.19 13.22 -7.81
C LEU A 251 -15.95 13.07 -6.91
N GLY A 252 -15.33 14.20 -6.58
CA GLY A 252 -14.30 14.25 -5.55
C GLY A 252 -14.94 14.11 -4.17
N PHE A 253 -14.31 13.33 -3.30
CA PHE A 253 -14.65 13.25 -1.89
C PHE A 253 -13.40 13.50 -1.07
N THR A 254 -13.57 14.20 0.05
CA THR A 254 -12.49 14.51 0.98
C THR A 254 -12.71 13.72 2.25
N ASP A 255 -11.62 13.21 2.80
CA ASP A 255 -11.57 12.60 4.12
C ASP A 255 -12.12 13.54 5.19
N LEU A 256 -12.87 12.99 6.15
CA LEU A 256 -13.51 13.77 7.22
C LEU A 256 -12.50 14.52 8.08
N ARG A 257 -11.41 13.86 8.48
CA ARG A 257 -10.38 14.46 9.32
C ARG A 257 -9.65 15.55 8.56
N GLN A 258 -9.33 15.29 7.29
CA GLN A 258 -8.72 16.30 6.42
C GLN A 258 -9.63 17.54 6.29
N ALA A 259 -10.92 17.35 6.02
CA ALA A 259 -11.87 18.45 5.86
C ALA A 259 -12.01 19.33 7.12
N HIS A 260 -11.86 18.75 8.32
CA HIS A 260 -11.95 19.50 9.58
C HIS A 260 -10.63 20.18 9.98
N ILE A 261 -9.49 19.59 9.63
CA ILE A 261 -8.16 20.14 9.99
C ILE A 261 -7.69 21.17 8.95
N GLU A 262 -7.86 20.89 7.66
CA GLU A 262 -7.36 21.71 6.55
C GLU A 262 -8.39 22.74 6.08
N THR A 263 -8.91 23.56 7.00
CA THR A 263 -9.94 24.55 6.68
C THR A 263 -9.39 25.79 5.95
N ILE A 264 -8.12 26.10 6.17
CA ILE A 264 -7.44 27.27 5.61
C ILE A 264 -6.27 26.83 4.72
N ILE A 265 -6.00 27.64 3.70
CA ILE A 265 -4.91 27.41 2.76
C ILE A 265 -3.57 27.64 3.49
N PRO A 266 -2.67 26.64 3.58
CA PRO A 266 -1.43 26.70 4.37
C PRO A 266 -0.31 27.44 3.62
N ILE A 267 -0.57 28.70 3.24
CA ILE A 267 0.42 29.57 2.60
C ILE A 267 0.70 30.73 3.54
N THR A 268 1.91 30.75 4.07
CA THR A 268 2.38 31.77 5.03
C THR A 268 3.05 32.94 4.31
N GLN A 269 3.16 34.07 5.00
CA GLN A 269 3.94 35.21 4.50
C GLN A 269 5.41 34.85 4.25
N ASP A 270 5.98 33.96 5.06
CA ASP A 270 7.36 33.49 4.92
C ASP A 270 7.57 32.77 3.57
N ASP A 271 6.58 32.03 3.09
CA ASP A 271 6.65 31.35 1.79
C ASP A 271 6.57 32.34 0.64
N TYR A 272 5.75 33.38 0.78
CA TYR A 272 5.74 34.49 -0.17
C TYR A 272 7.10 35.19 -0.26
N GLU A 273 7.86 35.25 0.84
CA GLU A 273 9.19 35.85 0.87
C GLU A 273 10.28 34.95 0.28
N LYS A 274 10.17 33.63 0.45
CA LYS A 274 11.09 32.64 -0.15
C LYS A 274 10.98 32.58 -1.67
N ILE A 275 9.81 32.88 -2.24
CA ILE A 275 9.61 32.87 -3.69
C ILE A 275 10.38 34.03 -4.33
N PRO A 276 11.22 33.80 -5.35
CA PRO A 276 11.96 34.87 -6.00
C PRO A 276 11.01 35.86 -6.68
N LYS A 277 11.15 37.14 -6.31
CA LYS A 277 10.33 38.25 -6.82
C LYS A 277 11.14 39.01 -7.86
N TYR A 278 10.52 39.29 -9.01
CA TYR A 278 11.16 40.02 -10.10
C TYR A 278 10.49 41.38 -10.25
N LYS A 279 11.28 42.45 -10.30
CA LYS A 279 10.74 43.82 -10.46
C LYS A 279 10.46 44.14 -11.92
N ASN A 280 11.20 43.52 -12.84
CA ASN A 280 11.15 43.80 -14.28
C ASN A 280 11.11 42.51 -15.11
N LEU A 281 10.49 42.58 -16.29
CA LEU A 281 10.38 41.43 -17.21
C LEU A 281 11.75 40.85 -17.62
N ASN A 282 12.78 41.70 -17.74
CA ASN A 282 14.13 41.25 -18.11
C ASN A 282 14.79 40.41 -17.01
N GLU A 283 14.53 40.71 -15.74
CA GLU A 283 15.04 39.95 -14.60
C GLU A 283 14.41 38.55 -14.57
N TYR A 284 13.09 38.49 -14.79
CA TYR A 284 12.35 37.23 -14.93
C TYR A 284 12.88 36.35 -16.09
N LYS A 285 13.09 36.95 -17.27
CA LYS A 285 13.66 36.24 -18.43
C LYS A 285 15.05 35.70 -18.14
N THR A 286 15.91 36.52 -17.55
CA THR A 286 17.28 36.13 -17.18
C THR A 286 17.27 34.96 -16.20
N ASN A 287 16.38 34.94 -15.21
CA ASN A 287 16.28 33.81 -14.29
C ASN A 287 15.75 32.56 -14.98
N ARG A 288 14.73 32.70 -15.84
CA ARG A 288 14.19 31.57 -16.63
C ARG A 288 15.25 30.95 -17.54
N ASP A 289 16.09 31.78 -18.16
CA ASP A 289 17.15 31.33 -19.07
C ASP A 289 18.34 30.70 -18.32
N ARG A 290 18.49 30.97 -17.01
CA ARG A 290 19.47 30.30 -16.13
C ARG A 290 19.00 28.94 -15.64
N VAL A 291 17.69 28.70 -15.58
CA VAL A 291 17.16 27.39 -15.19
C VAL A 291 17.44 26.41 -16.31
N ASP A 292 18.19 25.36 -15.99
CA ASP A 292 18.42 24.27 -16.92
C ASP A 292 17.10 23.51 -17.14
N ILE A 293 16.51 23.72 -18.30
CA ILE A 293 15.29 23.02 -18.76
C ILE A 293 15.63 21.86 -19.69
N THR A 294 16.90 21.44 -19.77
CA THR A 294 17.27 20.30 -20.59
C THR A 294 16.54 19.06 -20.07
N PRO A 295 15.83 18.34 -20.95
CA PRO A 295 15.20 17.09 -20.54
C PRO A 295 16.29 16.10 -20.13
N ILE A 296 15.98 15.29 -19.12
CA ILE A 296 16.87 14.21 -18.67
C ILE A 296 17.31 13.33 -19.85
N SER A 297 18.53 12.82 -19.79
CA SER A 297 19.07 11.98 -20.85
C SER A 297 18.26 10.68 -20.96
N LYS A 298 18.22 10.07 -22.16
CA LYS A 298 17.49 8.80 -22.39
C LYS A 298 17.95 7.70 -21.41
N VAL A 299 19.26 7.58 -21.20
CA VAL A 299 19.85 6.56 -20.30
C VAL A 299 19.42 6.79 -18.86
N GLU A 300 19.38 8.04 -18.42
CA GLU A 300 18.92 8.41 -17.08
C GLU A 300 17.42 8.20 -16.91
N ALA A 301 16.61 8.54 -17.92
CA ALA A 301 15.19 8.27 -17.93
C ALA A 301 14.88 6.77 -17.82
N GLU A 302 15.56 5.93 -18.61
CA GLU A 302 15.43 4.47 -18.53
C GLU A 302 15.82 3.95 -17.15
N ARG A 303 16.90 4.48 -16.55
CA ARG A 303 17.31 4.13 -15.19
C ARG A 303 16.23 4.47 -14.16
N ILE A 304 15.63 5.66 -14.22
CA ILE A 304 14.55 6.08 -13.32
C ILE A 304 13.33 5.17 -13.49
N LEU A 305 12.95 4.85 -14.74
CA LEU A 305 11.84 3.93 -15.01
C LEU A 305 12.08 2.54 -14.43
N HIS A 306 13.30 2.00 -14.56
CA HIS A 306 13.66 0.72 -13.95
C HIS A 306 13.62 0.76 -12.42
N GLN A 307 14.09 1.85 -11.80
CA GLN A 307 14.02 2.03 -10.35
C GLN A 307 12.57 2.10 -9.86
N ASN A 308 11.72 2.89 -10.54
CA ASN A 308 10.30 3.00 -10.20
C ASN A 308 9.60 1.66 -10.34
N LYS A 309 9.87 0.91 -11.42
CA LYS A 309 9.33 -0.44 -11.59
C LYS A 309 9.74 -1.38 -10.46
N ASN A 310 11.02 -1.39 -10.07
CA ASN A 310 11.49 -2.24 -8.99
C ASN A 310 10.83 -1.89 -7.65
N ASN A 311 10.66 -0.59 -7.35
CA ASN A 311 9.96 -0.14 -6.14
C ASN A 311 8.49 -0.58 -6.15
N LEU A 312 7.79 -0.42 -7.27
CA LEU A 312 6.40 -0.88 -7.42
C LEU A 312 6.27 -2.40 -7.26
N ASP A 313 7.20 -3.17 -7.84
CA ASP A 313 7.22 -4.63 -7.71
C ASP A 313 7.45 -5.04 -6.24
N GLN A 314 8.30 -4.31 -5.50
CA GLN A 314 8.52 -4.51 -4.05
C GLN A 314 7.29 -4.17 -3.21
N GLU A 315 6.66 -3.02 -3.46
CA GLU A 315 5.41 -2.61 -2.78
C GLU A 315 4.29 -3.62 -3.02
N SER A 316 4.13 -4.08 -4.26
CA SER A 316 3.17 -5.12 -4.64
C SER A 316 3.45 -6.43 -3.90
N ALA A 317 4.72 -6.84 -3.77
CA ALA A 317 5.10 -8.02 -3.00
C ALA A 317 4.81 -7.88 -1.51
N ALA A 318 5.15 -6.73 -0.92
CA ALA A 318 4.87 -6.42 0.49
C ALA A 318 3.36 -6.46 0.77
N LEU A 319 2.56 -5.89 -0.13
CA LEU A 319 1.12 -5.92 -0.01
C LEU A 319 0.56 -7.35 -0.12
N ALA A 320 0.99 -8.09 -1.14
CA ALA A 320 0.62 -9.48 -1.33
C ALA A 320 0.90 -10.33 -0.08
N TYR A 321 2.04 -10.07 0.58
CA TYR A 321 2.40 -10.72 1.84
C TYR A 321 1.47 -10.34 3.00
N LYS A 322 1.16 -9.05 3.17
CA LYS A 322 0.19 -8.56 4.17
C LYS A 322 -1.15 -9.26 4.00
N TYR A 323 -1.69 -9.28 2.78
CA TYR A 323 -2.96 -9.95 2.49
C TYR A 323 -2.92 -11.46 2.65
N ALA A 324 -1.82 -12.11 2.28
CA ALA A 324 -1.67 -13.54 2.53
C ALA A 324 -1.74 -13.84 4.03
N LYS A 325 -1.09 -13.02 4.87
CA LYS A 325 -1.13 -13.13 6.34
C LYS A 325 -2.55 -12.93 6.88
N GLU A 326 -3.26 -11.90 6.43
CA GLU A 326 -4.64 -11.61 6.84
C GLU A 326 -5.59 -12.75 6.42
N ALA A 327 -5.46 -13.24 5.18
CA ALA A 327 -6.27 -14.35 4.69
C ALA A 327 -6.03 -15.65 5.47
N GLU A 328 -4.80 -15.91 5.92
CA GLU A 328 -4.50 -17.05 6.80
C GLU A 328 -5.15 -16.91 8.17
N LYS A 329 -5.06 -15.73 8.80
CA LYS A 329 -5.74 -15.42 10.06
C LYS A 329 -7.26 -15.58 9.93
N ALA A 330 -7.84 -15.04 8.85
CA ALA A 330 -9.26 -15.14 8.55
C ALA A 330 -9.71 -16.60 8.41
N LYS A 331 -8.95 -17.42 7.65
CA LYS A 331 -9.22 -18.86 7.52
C LYS A 331 -9.13 -19.60 8.84
N ALA A 332 -8.17 -19.27 9.70
CA ALA A 332 -8.03 -19.89 11.01
C ALA A 332 -9.22 -19.57 11.93
N LYS A 333 -9.65 -18.30 11.97
CA LYS A 333 -10.83 -17.86 12.72
C LYS A 333 -12.12 -18.48 12.17
N GLN A 334 -12.28 -18.53 10.85
CA GLN A 334 -13.41 -19.19 10.20
C GLN A 334 -13.48 -20.68 10.58
N ARG A 335 -12.36 -21.40 10.59
CA ARG A 335 -12.31 -22.81 11.04
C ARG A 335 -12.70 -22.95 12.52
N SER A 336 -12.24 -22.04 13.36
CA SER A 336 -12.59 -21.99 14.78
C SER A 336 -14.10 -21.75 14.97
N PHE A 337 -14.67 -20.80 14.23
CA PHE A 337 -16.11 -20.50 14.23
C PHE A 337 -16.95 -21.72 13.81
N TRP A 338 -16.60 -22.38 12.70
CA TRP A 338 -17.30 -23.59 12.27
C TRP A 338 -17.06 -24.77 13.21
N GLY A 339 -15.91 -24.84 13.89
CA GLY A 339 -15.63 -25.82 14.94
C GLY A 339 -16.56 -25.65 16.14
N ASP A 340 -16.73 -24.42 16.63
CA ASP A 340 -17.65 -24.09 17.72
C ASP A 340 -19.10 -24.45 17.35
N ILE A 341 -19.54 -24.17 16.12
CA ILE A 341 -20.89 -24.54 15.67
C ILE A 341 -21.06 -26.05 15.62
N LYS A 342 -20.07 -26.79 15.12
CA LYS A 342 -20.12 -28.26 15.07
C LYS A 342 -20.13 -28.92 16.44
N GLN A 343 -19.57 -28.28 17.47
CA GLN A 343 -19.67 -28.74 18.86
C GLN A 343 -21.06 -28.49 19.49
N LEU A 344 -21.83 -27.55 18.92
CA LEU A 344 -23.19 -27.22 19.36
C LEU A 344 -24.26 -28.09 18.71
N LEU A 345 -23.90 -28.85 17.67
CA LEU A 345 -24.70 -29.90 17.03
C LEU A 345 -24.62 -31.19 17.83
#